data_AF-A0A662EW97-F1
#
_entry.id   AF-A0A662EW97-F1
#
_cell.length_a   1.000
_cell.length_b   1.000
_cell.length_c   1.000
_cell.angle_alpha   90.00
_cell.angle_beta   90.00
_cell.angle_gamma   90.00
#
_symmetry.space_group_name_H-M   'P 1'
#
loop_
_entity.id
_entity.type
_entity.pdbx_description
1 polymer ?
#
loop_
_entity_poly.entity_id
_entity_poly.type
_entity_poly.pdbx_seq_one_letter_code
_entity_poly.pdbx_strand_id
1 'polypeptide(L)' 'MGKNYARPNANKRSLPNVFNKKQLIKLFEEIDDTTVFMGCMIALFCGLRISEVCNLKKQDIDLETEKVIDTT' A
#
# COMPACT_ATOMS: atom_id res chain seq x y z
N MET A 1 19.15 -38.66 -0.78
CA MET A 1 20.03 -37.50 -0.51
C MET A 1 19.22 -36.22 -0.70
N GLY A 2 18.73 -35.63 0.39
CA GLY A 2 17.99 -34.35 0.34
C GLY A 2 18.97 -33.19 0.15
N LYS A 3 18.64 -32.25 -0.75
CA LYS A 3 19.47 -31.06 -1.00
C LYS A 3 19.51 -30.20 0.27
N ASN A 4 20.70 -29.96 0.81
CA ASN A 4 20.93 -29.01 1.90
C ASN A 4 20.83 -27.58 1.34
N TYR A 5 19.64 -26.98 1.38
CA TYR A 5 19.51 -25.54 1.14
C TYR A 5 20.02 -24.81 2.39
N ALA A 6 21.19 -24.18 2.28
CA ALA A 6 21.68 -23.29 3.33
C ALA A 6 20.62 -22.22 3.61
N ARG A 7 20.15 -22.13 4.87
CA ARG A 7 19.25 -21.04 5.28
C ARG A 7 20.01 -19.72 5.07
N PRO A 8 19.53 -18.80 4.24
CA PRO A 8 20.21 -17.52 4.05
C PRO A 8 20.30 -16.81 5.41
N ASN A 9 21.50 -16.35 5.74
CA ASN A 9 21.82 -15.72 7.01
C ASN A 9 20.93 -14.47 7.20
N ALA A 10 20.05 -14.49 8.20
CA ALA A 10 19.04 -13.45 8.48
C ALA A 10 19.63 -12.04 8.71
N ASN A 11 20.95 -11.95 8.92
CA ASN A 11 21.67 -10.70 9.19
C ASN A 11 22.26 -10.00 7.96
N LYS A 12 21.89 -10.39 6.73
CA LYS A 12 22.44 -9.78 5.50
C LYS A 12 21.35 -9.10 4.66
N ARG A 13 21.29 -7.77 4.80
CA ARG A 13 20.46 -6.78 4.09
C ARG A 13 18.98 -6.85 4.43
N SER A 14 18.52 -5.90 5.26
CA SER A 14 17.09 -5.62 5.36
C SER A 14 16.58 -5.27 3.96
N LEU A 15 15.50 -5.93 3.54
CA LEU A 15 14.79 -5.51 2.34
C LEU A 15 14.40 -4.03 2.55
N PRO A 16 14.57 -3.18 1.54
CA PRO A 16 14.12 -1.81 1.65
C PRO A 16 12.63 -1.82 1.96
N ASN A 17 12.25 -1.19 3.07
CA ASN A 17 10.86 -1.11 3.53
C ASN A 17 10.04 -0.06 2.76
N VAL A 18 10.52 0.37 1.59
CA VAL A 18 9.94 1.47 0.81
C VAL A 18 10.04 1.12 -0.67
N PHE A 19 8.94 1.34 -1.39
CA PHE A 19 8.91 1.17 -2.83
C PHE A 19 9.59 2.34 -3.56
N ASN A 20 10.34 2.03 -4.61
CA ASN A 20 10.76 3.03 -5.58
C ASN A 20 9.66 3.30 -6.62
N LYS A 21 9.78 4.39 -7.38
CA LYS A 21 8.78 4.80 -8.39
C LYS A 21 8.44 3.70 -9.40
N LYS A 22 9.42 2.94 -9.89
CA LYS A 22 9.21 1.86 -10.87
C LYS A 22 8.44 0.69 -10.27
N GLN A 23 8.76 0.33 -9.02
CA GLN A 23 8.05 -0.71 -8.28
C GLN A 23 6.61 -0.31 -7.99
N LEU A 24 6.39 0.96 -7.67
CA LEU A 24 5.06 1.49 -7.42
C LEU A 24 4.20 1.47 -8.69
N ILE A 25 4.74 1.91 -9.83
CA ILE A 25 4.05 1.84 -11.12
C ILE A 25 3.68 0.38 -11.44
N LYS A 26 4.64 -0.54 -11.32
CA LYS A 26 4.40 -1.96 -11.55
C LYS A 26 3.33 -2.54 -10.62
N LEU A 27 3.30 -2.11 -9.35
CA LEU A 27 2.26 -2.53 -8.41
C LEU A 27 0.87 -2.13 -8.93
N PHE A 28 0.71 -0.88 -9.37
CA PHE A 28 -0.57 -0.38 -9.86
C PHE A 28 -0.98 -0.94 -11.23
N GLU A 29 -0.02 -1.32 -12.09
CA GLU A 29 -0.29 -1.98 -13.37
C GLU A 29 -0.86 -3.40 -13.21
N GLU A 30 -0.60 -4.05 -12.08
CA GLU A 30 -1.03 -5.44 -11.80
C GLU A 30 -2.31 -5.50 -10.95
N ILE A 31 -2.89 -4.36 -10.56
CA ILE A 31 -4.16 -4.33 -9.81
C ILE A 31 -5.33 -4.25 -10.79
N ASP A 32 -6.02 -5.38 -10.98
CA ASP A 32 -7.21 -5.46 -11.83
C ASP A 32 -8.48 -4.98 -11.13
N ASP A 33 -8.58 -5.15 -9.81
CA ASP A 33 -9.76 -4.75 -9.04
C ASP A 33 -9.76 -3.23 -8.81
N THR A 34 -10.74 -2.54 -9.39
CA THR A 34 -10.89 -1.09 -9.30
C THR A 34 -11.03 -0.58 -7.86
N THR A 35 -11.67 -1.36 -6.98
CA THR A 35 -11.84 -0.99 -5.55
C THR A 35 -10.49 -1.07 -4.83
N VAL A 36 -9.72 -2.12 -5.09
CA VAL A 36 -8.36 -2.26 -4.54
C VAL A 36 -7.46 -1.15 -5.07
N PHE A 37 -7.54 -0.85 -6.37
CA PHE A 37 -6.77 0.22 -7.00
C PHE A 37 -7.04 1.57 -6.34
N MET A 38 -8.31 1.93 -6.16
CA MET A 38 -8.73 3.17 -5.50
C MET A 38 -8.25 3.21 -4.05
N GLY A 39 -8.36 2.11 -3.31
CA GLY A 39 -7.87 2.02 -1.94
C GLY A 39 -6.35 2.26 -1.83
N CYS A 40 -5.57 1.64 -2.73
CA CYS A 40 -4.13 1.87 -2.81
C CYS A 40 -3.77 3.31 -3.20
N MET A 41 -4.54 3.94 -4.08
CA MET A 41 -4.34 5.35 -4.46
C MET A 41 -4.61 6.30 -3.29
N ILE A 42 -5.70 6.09 -2.56
CA ILE A 42 -6.03 6.91 -1.37
C ILE A 42 -4.94 6.74 -0.30
N ALA A 43 -4.49 5.51 -0.05
CA ALA A 43 -3.39 5.27 0.89
C ALA A 43 -2.10 6.00 0.46
N LEU A 44 -1.76 5.96 -0.83
CA LEU A 44 -0.55 6.58 -1.37
C LEU A 44 -0.60 8.12 -1.29
N PHE A 45 -1.69 8.75 -1.71
CA PHE A 45 -1.78 10.20 -1.82
C PHE A 45 -2.15 10.89 -0.50
N CYS A 46 -2.93 10.23 0.35
CA CYS A 46 -3.38 10.80 1.63
C CYS A 46 -2.55 10.30 2.83
N GLY A 47 -1.65 9.33 2.65
CA GLY A 47 -0.80 8.81 3.73
C GLY A 47 -1.57 7.97 4.76
N LEU A 48 -2.76 7.48 4.39
CA LEU A 48 -3.61 6.68 5.28
C LEU A 48 -3.08 5.25 5.43
N ARG A 49 -3.26 4.69 6.63
CA ARG A 49 -3.06 3.28 6.90
C ARG A 49 -4.15 2.47 6.20
N ILE A 50 -3.82 1.21 5.86
CA ILE A 50 -4.79 0.29 5.23
C ILE A 50 -6.06 0.16 6.08
N SER A 51 -5.95 0.13 7.41
CA SER A 51 -7.10 0.09 8.31
C SER A 51 -7.99 1.32 8.23
N GLU A 52 -7.41 2.50 7.98
CA GLU A 52 -8.16 3.75 7.82
C GLU A 52 -8.88 3.76 6.46
N VAL A 53 -8.19 3.36 5.39
CA VAL A 53 -8.79 3.21 4.05
C VAL A 53 -9.95 2.21 4.03
N CYS A 54 -9.80 1.05 4.67
CA CYS A 54 -10.85 0.04 4.73
C CYS A 54 -12.09 0.49 5.53
N ASN A 55 -11.92 1.43 6.46
CA ASN A 55 -13.02 1.95 7.28
C ASN A 55 -13.57 3.30 6.76
N LEU A 56 -12.99 3.85 5.70
CA LEU A 56 -13.37 5.12 5.12
C LEU A 56 -14.81 5.07 4.61
N LYS A 57 -15.66 5.98 5.08
CA LYS A 57 -17.04 6.11 4.62
C LYS A 57 -17.13 7.24 3.62
N LYS A 58 -18.15 7.18 2.74
CA LYS A 58 -18.41 8.22 1.74
C LYS A 58 -18.60 9.61 2.37
N GLN A 59 -19.14 9.67 3.57
CA GLN A 59 -19.35 10.90 4.33
C GLN A 59 -18.06 11.53 4.88
N ASP A 60 -16.97 10.77 4.91
CA ASP A 60 -15.65 11.24 5.39
C ASP A 60 -14.84 11.89 4.24
N ILE A 61 -15.37 11.87 3.01
CA ILE A 61 -14.75 12.42 1.82
C ILE A 61 -15.46 13.73 1.46
N ASP A 62 -14.78 14.84 1.69
CA ASP A 62 -15.23 16.16 1.24
C ASP A 62 -14.67 16.43 -0.16
N LEU A 63 -15.55 16.33 -1.16
CA LEU A 63 -15.23 16.57 -2.56
C LEU A 63 -15.25 18.07 -2.93
N GLU A 64 -15.78 18.94 -2.07
CA GLU A 64 -15.75 20.40 -2.30
C GLU A 64 -14.43 21.00 -1.86
N THR A 65 -13.89 20.52 -0.73
CA THR A 65 -12.60 20.98 -0.20
C THR A 65 -11.43 20.06 -0.55
N GLU A 66 -11.69 18.96 -1.27
CA GLU A 66 -10.71 17.94 -1.69
C GLU A 66 -9.94 17.33 -0.51
N LYS A 67 -10.62 17.15 0.63
CA LYS A 67 -10.02 16.66 1.87
C LYS A 67 -10.71 15.40 2.38
N VAL A 68 -9.91 14.55 3.02
CA VAL A 68 -10.42 13.46 3.84
C VAL A 68 -10.55 13.96 5.27
N ILE A 69 -11.76 13.89 5.82
CA ILE A 69 -12.06 14.27 7.20
C ILE A 69 -11.68 13.09 8.09
N ASP A 70 -10.40 13.01 8.45
CA ASP A 70 -9.92 12.01 9.40
C ASP A 70 -10.40 12.40 10.80
N THR A 71 -11.41 11.68 11.31
CA THR A 71 -11.95 11.91 12.65
C THR A 71 -11.09 11.14 13.64
N THR A 72 -9.89 11.65 13.93
CA THR A 72 -9.03 11.16 15.03
C THR A 72 -9.50 11.71 16.37
#